data_AF-A0A9N7QLY2-F1
#
_entry.id   AF-A0A9N7QLY2-F1
#
_cell.length_a   1.000
_cell.length_b   1.000
_cell.length_c   1.000
_cell.angle_alpha   90.00
_cell.angle_beta   90.00
_cell.angle_gamma   90.00
#
_symmetry.space_group_name_H-M   'P 1'
#
loop_
_entity.id
_entity.type
_entity.pdbx_description
1 polymer ?
#
loop_
_entity_poly.entity_id
_entity_poly.type
_entity_poly.pdbx_seq_one_letter_code
_entity_poly.pdbx_strand_id
1 'polypeptide(L)'
;MTMPIWIALPPEVHSALLYAGPGPGPIVASAQSWQALGASYAEEAAELEALLATVQAGPWQGPSAASFVGAYGPYLAWLTAASADCIARAATHEATAAGYVSALAAMPTLVELQGSGVVD
;
A
#
# COMPACT_ATOMS: atom_id res chain seq x y z
N MET A 1 -7.51 2.82 -25.80
CA MET A 1 -8.45 2.91 -24.66
C MET A 1 -9.07 4.30 -24.70
N THR A 2 -10.29 4.42 -25.20
CA THR A 2 -11.07 5.66 -25.11
C THR A 2 -11.51 5.81 -23.65
N MET A 3 -10.88 6.73 -22.91
CA MET A 3 -11.43 7.12 -21.61
C MET A 3 -12.82 7.71 -21.86
N PRO A 4 -13.88 7.24 -21.18
CA PRO A 4 -15.16 7.94 -21.23
C PRO A 4 -14.90 9.37 -20.80
N ILE A 5 -15.34 10.34 -21.60
CA ILE A 5 -15.20 11.74 -21.27
C ILE A 5 -16.10 11.96 -20.05
N TRP A 6 -15.49 12.15 -18.87
CA TRP A 6 -16.18 12.32 -17.59
C TRP A 6 -17.24 13.44 -17.63
N ILE A 7 -17.10 14.38 -18.57
CA ILE A 7 -18.01 15.52 -18.77
C ILE A 7 -19.33 15.13 -19.49
N ALA A 8 -19.44 13.95 -20.10
CA ALA A 8 -20.63 13.57 -20.89
C ALA A 8 -21.77 12.90 -20.08
N LEU A 9 -21.56 12.61 -18.80
CA LEU A 9 -22.60 12.04 -17.94
C LEU A 9 -23.14 13.11 -16.99
N PRO A 10 -24.44 13.12 -16.69
CA PRO A 10 -25.01 14.08 -15.76
C PRO A 10 -24.51 13.79 -14.33
N PRO A 11 -24.47 14.80 -13.44
CA PRO A 11 -23.89 14.68 -12.10
C PRO A 11 -24.54 13.59 -11.23
N GLU A 12 -25.81 13.27 -11.48
CA GLU A 12 -26.55 12.20 -10.80
C GLU A 12 -25.92 10.83 -11.03
N VAL A 13 -25.44 10.57 -12.24
CA VAL A 13 -24.78 9.29 -12.58
C VAL A 13 -23.46 9.17 -11.84
N HIS A 14 -22.66 10.24 -11.81
CA HIS A 14 -21.39 10.26 -11.07
C HIS A 14 -21.59 10.12 -9.56
N SER A 15 -22.58 10.81 -9.00
CA SER A 15 -22.94 10.72 -7.58
C SER A 15 -23.39 9.29 -7.24
N ALA A 16 -24.33 8.72 -8.01
CA ALA A 16 -24.79 7.35 -7.81
C ALA A 16 -23.64 6.32 -7.87
N LEU A 17 -22.72 6.45 -8.84
CA LEU A 17 -21.57 5.55 -8.96
C LEU A 17 -20.60 5.66 -7.77
N LEU A 18 -20.37 6.87 -7.25
CA LEU A 18 -19.50 7.09 -6.09
C LEU A 18 -20.09 6.48 -4.81
N TYR A 19 -21.40 6.59 -4.59
CA TYR A 19 -22.08 6.10 -3.38
C TYR A 19 -22.46 4.61 -3.41
N ALA A 20 -22.55 3.97 -4.58
CA ALA A 20 -22.99 2.57 -4.70
C ALA A 20 -21.92 1.52 -4.33
N GLY A 21 -20.66 1.94 -4.15
CA GLY A 21 -19.54 1.03 -3.87
C GLY A 21 -19.46 0.52 -2.42
N PRO A 22 -18.62 -0.49 -2.14
CA PRO A 22 -18.42 -1.05 -0.80
C PRO A 22 -17.69 -0.12 0.19
N GLY A 23 -17.43 1.13 -0.18
CA GLY A 23 -16.66 2.09 0.61
C GLY A 23 -15.15 1.80 0.64
N PRO A 24 -14.39 2.55 1.47
CA PRO A 24 -12.93 2.47 1.52
C PRO A 24 -12.41 1.32 2.41
N GLY A 25 -13.30 0.60 3.10
CA GLY A 25 -12.93 -0.46 4.04
C GLY A 25 -11.96 -1.50 3.46
N PRO A 26 -12.23 -2.07 2.26
CA PRO A 26 -11.33 -3.04 1.65
C PRO A 26 -9.92 -2.49 1.34
N ILE A 27 -9.82 -1.24 0.88
CA ILE A 27 -8.50 -0.65 0.55
C ILE A 27 -7.71 -0.31 1.83
N VAL A 28 -8.40 0.10 2.90
CA VAL A 28 -7.80 0.28 4.24
C VAL A 28 -7.31 -1.04 4.81
N ALA A 29 -8.11 -2.11 4.74
CA ALA A 29 -7.68 -3.44 5.19
C ALA A 29 -6.47 -3.97 4.40
N SER A 30 -6.43 -3.68 3.10
CA SER A 30 -5.27 -4.01 2.27
C SER A 30 -4.02 -3.21 2.67
N ALA A 31 -4.14 -1.93 3.02
CA ALA A 31 -3.03 -1.13 3.53
C ALA A 31 -2.45 -1.73 4.82
N GLN A 32 -3.31 -2.13 5.76
CA GLN A 32 -2.90 -2.79 7.01
C GLN A 32 -2.16 -4.11 6.75
N SER A 33 -2.62 -4.89 5.77
CA SER A 33 -1.96 -6.15 5.40
C SER A 33 -0.56 -5.90 4.83
N TRP A 34 -0.39 -4.87 4.00
CA TRP A 34 0.93 -4.46 3.50
C TRP A 34 1.84 -3.96 4.63
N GLN A 35 1.33 -3.20 5.60
CA GLN A 35 2.09 -2.78 6.78
C GLN A 35 2.58 -3.99 7.60
N ALA A 36 1.69 -4.93 7.88
CA ALA A 36 2.03 -6.15 8.62
C ALA A 36 3.11 -6.97 7.90
N LEU A 37 2.97 -7.16 6.58
CA LEU A 37 3.97 -7.87 5.78
C LEU A 37 5.33 -7.14 5.77
N GLY A 38 5.32 -5.81 5.63
CA GLY A 38 6.53 -5.01 5.68
C GLY A 38 7.24 -5.10 7.03
N ALA A 39 6.49 -5.14 8.13
CA ALA A 39 7.02 -5.34 9.47
C ALA A 39 7.67 -6.72 9.62
N SER A 40 7.04 -7.80 9.14
CA SER A 40 7.62 -9.14 9.17
C SER A 40 8.93 -9.24 8.38
N TYR A 41 9.03 -8.59 7.20
CA TYR A 41 10.29 -8.54 6.47
C TYR A 41 11.39 -7.74 7.19
N ALA A 42 11.04 -6.66 7.88
CA ALA A 42 11.98 -5.88 8.66
C ALA A 42 12.51 -6.67 9.88
N GLU A 43 11.63 -7.41 10.55
CA GLU A 43 11.99 -8.28 11.68
C GLU A 43 12.94 -9.39 11.22
N GLU A 44 12.61 -10.11 10.15
CA GLU A 44 13.46 -11.16 9.58
C GLU A 44 14.82 -10.60 9.11
N ALA A 45 14.83 -9.40 8.51
CA ALA A 45 16.07 -8.72 8.13
C ALA A 45 16.95 -8.44 9.35
N ALA A 46 16.37 -7.94 10.44
CA ALA A 46 17.11 -7.63 11.66
C ALA A 46 17.66 -8.90 12.35
N GLU A 47 16.88 -9.99 12.35
CA GLU A 47 17.32 -11.29 12.87
C GLU A 47 18.49 -11.85 12.06
N LEU A 48 18.38 -11.81 10.72
CA LEU A 48 19.45 -12.26 9.84
C LEU A 48 20.71 -11.40 9.99
N GLU A 49 20.57 -10.08 10.06
CA GLU A 49 21.69 -9.17 10.29
C GLU A 49 22.41 -9.48 11.61
N ALA A 50 21.66 -9.68 12.69
CA ALA A 50 22.21 -10.06 14.00
C ALA A 50 22.93 -11.42 13.96
N LEU A 51 22.38 -12.40 13.24
CA LEU A 51 23.02 -13.70 13.03
C LEU A 51 24.34 -13.56 12.28
N LEU A 52 24.36 -12.79 11.18
CA LEU A 52 25.57 -12.57 10.41
C LEU A 52 26.65 -11.84 11.22
N ALA A 53 26.26 -10.83 12.02
CA ALA A 53 27.17 -10.14 12.94
C ALA A 53 27.75 -11.10 14.00
N THR A 54 26.91 -12.00 14.53
CA THR A 54 27.34 -13.03 15.49
C THR A 54 28.35 -13.99 14.87
N VAL A 55 28.14 -14.42 13.62
CA VAL A 55 29.09 -15.28 12.89
C VAL A 55 30.41 -14.54 12.67
N GLN A 56 30.38 -13.26 12.30
CA GLN A 56 31.60 -12.46 12.08
C GLN A 56 32.40 -12.23 13.37
N ALA A 57 31.75 -12.05 14.51
CA ALA A 57 32.40 -11.87 15.82
C ALA A 57 32.77 -13.20 16.51
N GLY A 58 32.30 -14.33 15.97
CA GLY A 58 32.41 -15.64 16.59
C GLY A 58 33.76 -16.34 16.41
N PRO A 59 33.89 -17.54 17.00
CA PRO A 59 35.10 -18.36 16.87
C PRO A 59 35.26 -19.01 15.49
N TRP A 60 34.19 -19.06 14.68
CA TRP A 60 34.25 -19.61 13.32
C TRP A 60 34.83 -18.56 12.36
N GLN A 61 36.09 -18.76 11.96
CA GLN A 61 36.84 -17.81 11.15
C GLN A 61 37.38 -18.45 9.86
N GLY A 62 37.83 -17.60 8.94
CA GLY A 62 38.45 -18.01 7.69
C GLY A 62 37.52 -18.00 6.48
N PRO A 63 37.97 -18.52 5.33
CA PRO A 63 37.27 -18.37 4.05
C PRO A 63 35.85 -18.93 4.02
N SER A 64 35.58 -20.01 4.77
CA SER A 64 34.23 -20.59 4.86
C SER A 64 33.23 -19.69 5.57
N ALA A 65 33.66 -19.04 6.67
CA ALA A 65 32.82 -18.09 7.41
C ALA A 65 32.54 -16.83 6.57
N ALA A 66 33.57 -16.32 5.87
CA ALA A 66 33.41 -15.20 4.95
C ALA A 66 32.46 -15.53 3.78
N SER A 67 32.56 -16.74 3.21
CA SER A 67 31.66 -17.20 2.15
C SER A 67 30.21 -17.34 2.64
N PHE A 68 30.00 -17.80 3.87
CA PHE A 68 28.67 -17.87 4.48
C PHE A 68 28.03 -16.48 4.56
N VAL A 69 28.74 -15.52 5.16
CA VAL A 69 28.23 -14.14 5.30
C VAL A 69 27.97 -13.51 3.93
N GLY A 70 28.91 -13.67 2.98
CA GLY A 70 28.77 -13.14 1.64
C GLY A 70 27.56 -13.71 0.88
N ALA A 71 27.22 -14.98 1.09
CA ALA A 71 26.09 -15.63 0.43
C ALA A 71 24.73 -15.08 0.89
N TYR A 72 24.61 -14.65 2.15
CA TYR A 72 23.35 -14.11 2.70
C TYR A 72 23.15 -12.61 2.45
N GLY A 73 24.20 -11.87 2.08
CA GLY A 73 24.11 -10.44 1.79
C GLY A 73 22.99 -10.05 0.80
N PRO A 74 22.85 -10.73 -0.36
CA PRO A 74 21.78 -10.44 -1.31
C PRO A 74 20.37 -10.68 -0.74
N TYR A 75 20.20 -11.71 0.11
CA TYR A 75 18.91 -12.01 0.72
C TYR A 75 18.52 -10.97 1.78
N LEU A 76 19.48 -10.54 2.60
CA LEU A 76 19.28 -9.44 3.55
C LEU A 76 18.88 -8.15 2.82
N ALA A 77 19.59 -7.79 1.75
CA ALA A 77 19.27 -6.62 0.94
C ALA A 77 17.86 -6.70 0.33
N TRP A 78 17.47 -7.89 -0.13
CA TRP A 78 16.11 -8.13 -0.64
C TRP A 78 15.05 -7.98 0.45
N LEU A 79 15.25 -8.51 1.65
CA LEU A 79 14.31 -8.37 2.77
C LEU A 79 14.10 -6.89 3.13
N THR A 80 15.18 -6.10 3.23
CA THR A 80 15.09 -4.67 3.51
C THR A 80 14.35 -3.92 2.40
N ALA A 81 14.62 -4.22 1.13
CA ALA A 81 13.93 -3.60 0.00
C ALA A 81 12.43 -4.00 -0.04
N ALA A 82 12.13 -5.28 0.16
CA ALA A 82 10.76 -5.79 0.19
C ALA A 82 9.94 -5.18 1.33
N SER A 83 10.54 -4.97 2.50
CA SER A 83 9.92 -4.23 3.61
C SER A 83 9.55 -2.81 3.18
N ALA A 84 10.48 -2.06 2.60
CA ALA A 84 10.24 -0.70 2.12
C ALA A 84 9.14 -0.63 1.05
N ASP A 85 9.13 -1.56 0.09
CA ASP A 85 8.11 -1.66 -0.95
C ASP A 85 6.72 -1.90 -0.36
N CYS A 86 6.61 -2.75 0.68
CA CYS A 86 5.36 -3.00 1.38
C CYS A 86 4.84 -1.71 2.04
N ILE A 87 5.70 -0.96 2.72
CA ILE A 87 5.32 0.33 3.33
C ILE A 87 4.87 1.34 2.28
N ALA A 88 5.55 1.43 1.13
CA ALA A 88 5.14 2.31 0.04
C ALA A 88 3.77 1.94 -0.55
N ARG A 89 3.48 0.64 -0.69
CA ARG A 89 2.15 0.14 -1.13
C ARG A 89 1.07 0.48 -0.13
N ALA A 90 1.32 0.29 1.17
CA ALA A 90 0.38 0.68 2.21
C ALA A 90 0.05 2.17 2.15
N ALA A 91 1.05 3.04 2.03
CA ALA A 91 0.86 4.48 1.91
C ALA A 91 0.03 4.86 0.66
N THR A 92 0.24 4.18 -0.47
CA THR A 92 -0.56 4.39 -1.69
C THR A 92 -2.03 4.00 -1.47
N HIS A 93 -2.29 2.92 -0.75
CA HIS A 93 -3.64 2.46 -0.42
C HIS A 93 -4.34 3.44 0.55
N GLU A 94 -3.63 3.94 1.55
CA GLU A 94 -4.14 4.97 2.47
C GLU A 94 -4.47 6.27 1.73
N ALA A 95 -3.58 6.73 0.84
CA ALA A 95 -3.82 7.91 0.01
C ALA A 95 -5.05 7.73 -0.90
N THR A 96 -5.25 6.52 -1.44
CA THR A 96 -6.43 6.19 -2.24
C THR A 96 -7.71 6.23 -1.40
N ALA A 97 -7.67 5.68 -0.17
CA ALA A 97 -8.79 5.74 0.77
C ALA A 97 -9.14 7.18 1.14
N ALA A 98 -8.13 8.01 1.41
CA ALA A 98 -8.31 9.43 1.70
C ALA A 98 -8.91 10.18 0.49
N GLY A 99 -8.42 9.90 -0.72
CA GLY A 99 -8.96 10.45 -1.96
C GLY A 99 -10.44 10.10 -2.17
N TYR A 100 -10.84 8.87 -1.88
CA TYR A 100 -12.24 8.45 -1.91
C TYR A 100 -13.11 9.22 -0.89
N VAL A 101 -12.63 9.37 0.35
CA VAL A 101 -13.36 10.15 1.38
C VAL A 101 -13.47 11.63 0.99
N SER A 102 -12.42 12.23 0.44
CA SER A 102 -12.47 13.59 -0.08
C SER A 102 -13.45 13.74 -1.24
N ALA A 103 -13.50 12.77 -2.16
CA ALA A 103 -14.47 12.77 -3.25
C ALA A 103 -15.91 12.68 -2.71
N LEU A 104 -16.18 11.80 -1.74
CA LEU A 104 -17.49 11.68 -1.10
C LEU A 104 -17.93 12.97 -0.38
N ALA A 105 -16.99 13.69 0.22
CA ALA A 105 -17.28 14.93 0.92
C ALA A 105 -17.54 16.10 -0.03
N ALA A 106 -16.91 16.09 -1.21
CA ALA A 106 -17.04 17.15 -2.21
C ALA A 106 -18.20 16.94 -3.19
N MET A 107 -18.61 15.70 -3.41
CA MET A 107 -19.65 15.36 -4.38
C MET A 107 -21.05 15.69 -3.82
N PRO A 108 -21.91 16.40 -4.57
CA PRO A 108 -23.30 16.60 -4.18
C PRO A 108 -24.05 15.26 -4.05
N THR A 109 -24.87 15.14 -3.01
CA THR A 109 -25.75 14.00 -2.82
C THR A 109 -26.89 14.00 -3.84
N LEU A 110 -27.46 12.83 -4.12
CA LEU A 110 -28.61 12.71 -5.01
C LEU A 110 -29.81 13.55 -4.54
N VAL A 111 -30.01 13.68 -3.23
CA VAL A 111 -31.08 14.52 -2.65
C VAL A 111 -30.85 16.00 -2.97
N GLU A 112 -29.62 16.48 -2.85
CA GLU A 112 -29.27 17.87 -3.19
C GLU A 112 -29.44 18.13 -4.69
N LEU A 113 -29.03 17.19 -5.54
CA LEU A 113 -29.20 17.29 -7.00
C LEU A 113 -30.69 17.28 -7.40
N GLN A 114 -31.49 16.37 -6.84
CA GLN A 114 -32.94 16.29 -7.11
C GLN A 114 -33.71 17.53 -6.61
N GLY A 115 -33.28 18.14 -5.50
CA GLY A 115 -33.87 19.37 -4.98
C GLY A 115 -33.49 20.63 -5.78
N SER A 116 -32.42 20.58 -6.56
CA SER A 116 -31.91 21.73 -7.34
C SER A 116 -32.66 21.98 -8.66
N GLY A 117 -33.46 21.02 -9.14
CA GLY A 117 -34.38 21.22 -10.26
C GLY A 117 -33.73 21.51 -11.61
N VAL A 118 -32.47 21.13 -11.85
CA VAL A 118 -31.90 21.10 -13.21
C VAL A 118 -32.38 19.81 -13.88
N VAL A 119 -33.58 19.90 -14.43
CA VAL A 119 -34.12 18.96 -15.41
C VAL A 119 -33.50 19.35 -16.75
N ASP A 120 -32.71 18.46 -17.36
CA ASP A 120 -32.44 18.54 -18.81
C ASP A 120 -33.75 18.36 -19.60
#